data_AF-A0A1E3VN30-F1
#
_entry.id   AF-A0A1E3VN30-F1
#
_cell.length_a   1.000
_cell.length_b   1.000
_cell.length_c   1.000
_cell.angle_alpha   90.00
_cell.angle_beta   90.00
_cell.angle_gamma   90.00
#
_symmetry.space_group_name_H-M   'P 1'
#
loop_
_entity.id
_entity.type
_entity.pdbx_description
1 polymer ?
#
loop_
_entity_poly.entity_id
_entity_poly.type
_entity_poly.pdbx_seq_one_letter_code
_entity_poly.pdbx_strand_id
1 'polypeptide(L)'
;MGDSGGSGGISVFFGGALQGSSAAVFHNDSSGGQTITANGSVTGTAGAGIYAQNGSLASNITITTAVGTTVSGTVVGIGADNNGVGAISITTNGDVSGGSVQGIRATNNGSATTVKAYGDVSSTDSIGIYIYGETPSAGDITLITGDSTNGVTGGTAGIVIRGDGTTGDVIVNAQGDVTGKAGDGIFATNSNGDTLSITTGASTSVTGADDGIRASSGAGATSITANGEVRGTNDAGIEAYNDTNASDLTVTAGAKVEGGTFGVYAFNNGKGFVRVTANGDVTGTVEDGIRAESGGTDLTVTADAMVTGGKSGIAANNSGGGETEITANGAVTGTAAYGIHAENGGTATHLTVTAGATVMGGQRGILTSNKGTGATKIRATSDVTGTLRAGI
;
A
#
# COMPACT_ATOMS: atom_id res chain seq x y z
N MET A 1 6.97 19.73 28.34
CA MET A 1 8.30 19.91 29.00
C MET A 1 9.35 20.05 27.91
N GLY A 2 10.42 20.81 28.16
CA GLY A 2 11.54 20.97 27.23
C GLY A 2 12.88 20.71 27.92
N ASP A 3 13.80 20.00 27.26
CA ASP A 3 15.21 19.90 27.67
C ASP A 3 16.07 20.67 26.66
N SER A 4 16.92 21.58 27.15
CA SER A 4 17.75 22.47 26.32
C SER A 4 19.23 22.34 26.71
N GLY A 5 19.95 21.49 25.98
CA GLY A 5 21.41 21.36 26.06
C GLY A 5 21.93 20.32 27.06
N GLY A 6 22.75 19.38 26.59
CA GLY A 6 23.36 18.31 27.38
C GLY A 6 23.22 16.94 26.71
N SER A 7 23.59 15.88 27.44
CA SER A 7 23.37 14.48 27.02
C SER A 7 22.15 13.83 27.68
N GLY A 8 21.30 14.63 28.33
CA GLY A 8 20.07 14.18 28.98
C GLY A 8 19.06 13.69 27.95
N GLY A 9 18.02 13.00 28.40
CA GLY A 9 16.87 12.62 27.58
C GLY A 9 15.59 12.77 28.39
N ILE A 10 14.44 12.71 27.73
CA ILE A 10 13.13 12.84 28.39
C ILE A 10 12.57 11.44 28.61
N SER A 11 12.26 11.09 29.87
CA SER A 11 11.54 9.86 30.21
C SER A 11 10.30 10.20 31.00
N VAL A 12 9.13 9.81 30.49
CA VAL A 12 7.83 10.17 31.06
C VAL A 12 6.95 8.94 31.18
N PHE A 13 6.29 8.82 32.32
CA PHE A 13 5.32 7.77 32.63
C PHE A 13 4.02 8.37 33.12
N PHE A 14 2.89 7.96 32.53
CA PHE A 14 1.55 8.31 32.98
C PHE A 14 0.83 7.06 33.50
N GLY A 15 0.69 6.95 34.82
CA GLY A 15 -0.03 5.84 35.45
C GLY A 15 -1.55 6.01 35.49
N GLY A 16 -2.06 7.22 35.31
CA GLY A 16 -3.49 7.56 35.32
C GLY A 16 -3.88 8.40 34.11
N ALA A 17 -5.16 8.77 34.03
CA ALA A 17 -5.66 9.60 32.95
C ALA A 17 -5.03 11.01 32.96
N LEU A 18 -4.71 11.53 31.77
CA LEU A 18 -4.15 12.86 31.56
C LEU A 18 -5.04 13.66 30.61
N GLN A 19 -5.42 14.88 30.99
CA GLN A 19 -6.23 15.76 30.16
C GLN A 19 -5.66 17.18 30.15
N GLY A 20 -5.71 17.83 28.99
CA GLY A 20 -5.31 19.23 28.81
C GLY A 20 -5.74 19.77 27.45
N SER A 21 -5.48 21.05 27.18
CA SER A 21 -5.72 21.64 25.84
C SER A 21 -4.96 20.86 24.76
N SER A 22 -3.64 20.74 24.93
CA SER A 22 -2.84 19.61 24.47
C SER A 22 -2.43 18.82 25.71
N ALA A 23 -2.65 17.52 25.75
CA ALA A 23 -2.49 16.75 26.99
C ALA A 23 -1.03 16.46 27.33
N ALA A 24 -0.27 15.90 26.40
CA ALA A 24 1.14 15.57 26.59
C ALA A 24 1.98 16.13 25.45
N VAL A 25 2.85 17.10 25.75
CA VAL A 25 3.71 17.76 24.75
C VAL A 25 5.16 17.81 25.26
N PHE A 26 6.07 17.22 24.50
CA PHE A 26 7.49 17.10 24.82
C PHE A 26 8.38 17.56 23.68
N HIS A 27 9.40 18.34 24.03
CA HIS A 27 10.40 18.84 23.10
C HIS A 27 11.80 18.55 23.64
N ASN A 28 12.66 17.94 22.85
CA ASN A 28 13.99 17.55 23.27
C ASN A 28 15.07 18.07 22.31
N ASP A 29 15.88 19.04 22.77
CA ASP A 29 17.02 19.57 22.03
C ASP A 29 18.36 19.00 22.52
N SER A 30 18.36 18.13 23.54
CA SER A 30 19.56 17.46 24.04
C SER A 30 19.81 16.14 23.29
N SER A 31 21.02 15.57 23.40
CA SER A 31 21.40 14.43 22.56
C SER A 31 20.80 13.07 22.97
N GLY A 32 20.17 12.98 24.14
CA GLY A 32 19.44 11.78 24.55
C GLY A 32 18.15 11.58 23.78
N GLY A 33 17.45 10.49 24.10
CA GLY A 33 16.17 10.13 23.47
C GLY A 33 14.97 10.56 24.31
N GLN A 34 13.80 10.52 23.70
CA GLN A 34 12.51 10.63 24.39
C GLN A 34 11.88 9.24 24.54
N THR A 35 11.41 8.92 25.73
CA THR A 35 10.62 7.72 26.03
C THR A 35 9.36 8.13 26.78
N ILE A 36 8.20 7.86 26.19
CA ILE A 36 6.89 8.21 26.74
C ILE A 36 6.06 6.94 26.87
N THR A 37 5.63 6.64 28.10
CA THR A 37 4.75 5.50 28.39
C THR A 37 3.44 6.00 29.00
N ALA A 38 2.32 5.69 28.33
CA ALA A 38 0.97 6.04 28.78
C ALA A 38 0.18 4.79 29.17
N ASN A 39 -0.01 4.57 30.48
CA ASN A 39 -0.83 3.48 31.00
C ASN A 39 -2.28 3.90 31.31
N GLY A 40 -2.56 5.21 31.33
CA GLY A 40 -3.90 5.77 31.37
C GLY A 40 -4.25 6.53 30.09
N SER A 41 -5.55 6.77 29.87
CA SER A 41 -6.03 7.52 28.70
C SER A 41 -5.51 8.96 28.69
N VAL A 42 -5.17 9.46 27.50
CA VAL A 42 -4.60 10.80 27.29
C VAL A 42 -5.52 11.60 26.37
N THR A 43 -5.98 12.78 26.79
CA THR A 43 -7.01 13.55 26.05
C THR A 43 -6.64 15.02 25.88
N GLY A 44 -6.25 15.39 24.66
CA GLY A 44 -6.10 16.77 24.21
C GLY A 44 -7.43 17.35 23.72
N THR A 45 -7.98 18.34 24.42
CA THR A 45 -9.31 18.90 24.12
C THR A 45 -9.30 19.95 23.00
N ALA A 46 -8.14 20.49 22.63
CA ALA A 46 -7.97 21.48 21.57
C ALA A 46 -6.70 21.27 20.70
N GLY A 47 -5.90 20.24 21.02
CA GLY A 47 -4.62 19.98 20.39
C GLY A 47 -4.31 18.49 20.31
N ALA A 48 -3.05 18.15 20.60
CA ALA A 48 -2.60 16.76 20.54
C ALA A 48 -2.99 15.96 21.79
N GLY A 49 -3.25 14.66 21.62
CA GLY A 49 -3.23 13.71 22.72
C GLY A 49 -1.81 13.58 23.27
N ILE A 50 -0.93 12.96 22.49
CA ILE A 50 0.52 12.89 22.75
C ILE A 50 1.27 13.53 21.59
N TYR A 51 2.24 14.40 21.90
CA TYR A 51 3.13 15.00 20.92
C TYR A 51 4.57 15.01 21.42
N ALA A 52 5.47 14.39 20.68
CA ALA A 52 6.89 14.32 20.97
C ALA A 52 7.70 14.89 19.79
N GLN A 53 8.62 15.80 20.09
CA GLN A 53 9.46 16.43 19.08
C GLN A 53 10.93 16.41 19.49
N ASN A 54 11.79 15.90 18.62
CA ASN A 54 13.24 15.93 18.77
C ASN A 54 13.85 17.01 17.87
N GLY A 55 14.75 17.80 18.43
CA GLY A 55 15.67 18.67 17.69
C GLY A 55 16.79 17.86 17.02
N SER A 56 17.66 18.54 16.28
CA SER A 56 18.67 17.91 15.42
C SER A 56 19.76 17.12 16.16
N LEU A 57 19.96 17.38 17.44
CA LEU A 57 20.95 16.68 18.26
C LEU A 57 20.40 15.41 18.91
N ALA A 58 19.07 15.32 19.04
CA ALA A 58 18.42 14.25 19.78
C ALA A 58 18.49 12.91 19.04
N SER A 59 18.33 11.82 19.80
CA SER A 59 18.36 10.47 19.23
C SER A 59 16.95 9.96 18.93
N ASN A 60 16.42 9.07 19.76
CA ASN A 60 15.20 8.34 19.46
C ASN A 60 13.96 9.03 20.02
N ILE A 61 12.80 8.78 19.42
CA ILE A 61 11.48 8.98 20.06
C ILE A 61 10.84 7.60 20.22
N THR A 62 10.51 7.23 21.45
CA THR A 62 9.74 6.02 21.77
C THR A 62 8.44 6.40 22.46
N ILE A 63 7.31 5.97 21.92
CA ILE A 63 5.98 6.16 22.51
C ILE A 63 5.32 4.80 22.68
N THR A 64 4.81 4.49 23.87
CA THR A 64 4.07 3.26 24.15
C THR A 64 2.80 3.55 24.94
N THR A 65 1.67 3.04 24.46
CA THR A 65 0.39 3.11 25.19
C THR A 65 -0.05 1.72 25.65
N ALA A 66 -0.65 1.59 26.82
CA ALA A 66 -1.09 0.29 27.36
C ALA A 66 -2.43 -0.17 26.76
N VAL A 67 -2.72 -1.46 26.91
CA VAL A 67 -4.02 -2.05 26.53
C VAL A 67 -5.16 -1.36 27.28
N GLY A 68 -6.28 -1.11 26.60
CA GLY A 68 -7.46 -0.48 27.20
C GLY A 68 -7.32 1.02 27.46
N THR A 69 -6.25 1.65 26.96
CA THR A 69 -6.11 3.12 26.97
C THR A 69 -6.72 3.73 25.71
N THR A 70 -7.10 5.00 25.80
CA THR A 70 -7.47 5.81 24.64
C THR A 70 -6.58 7.05 24.59
N VAL A 71 -5.95 7.32 23.45
CA VAL A 71 -5.25 8.59 23.20
C VAL A 71 -6.03 9.39 22.18
N SER A 72 -6.63 10.50 22.63
CA SER A 72 -7.44 11.37 21.78
C SER A 72 -6.86 12.77 21.72
N GLY A 73 -6.80 13.35 20.52
CA GLY A 73 -6.54 14.77 20.28
C GLY A 73 -7.43 15.30 19.17
N THR A 74 -7.94 16.53 19.32
CA THR A 74 -8.76 17.17 18.28
C THR A 74 -7.95 17.61 17.06
N VAL A 75 -6.63 17.68 17.20
CA VAL A 75 -5.70 17.91 16.07
C VAL A 75 -5.09 16.56 15.67
N VAL A 76 -4.18 16.02 16.49
CA VAL A 76 -3.51 14.74 16.26
C VAL A 76 -3.69 13.85 17.48
N GLY A 77 -3.91 12.54 17.29
CA GLY A 77 -3.96 11.60 18.40
C GLY A 77 -2.57 11.45 19.02
N ILE A 78 -1.64 10.89 18.24
CA ILE A 78 -0.21 10.77 18.58
C ILE A 78 0.62 11.37 17.45
N GLY A 79 1.47 12.35 17.76
CA GLY A 79 2.48 12.87 16.83
C GLY A 79 3.90 12.67 17.35
N ALA A 80 4.79 12.19 16.49
CA ALA A 80 6.22 12.09 16.75
C ALA A 80 7.00 12.70 15.57
N ASP A 81 7.76 13.76 15.83
CA ASP A 81 8.55 14.43 14.81
C ASP A 81 10.04 14.43 15.24
N ASN A 82 10.89 13.67 14.56
CA ASN A 82 12.30 13.49 14.88
C ASN A 82 13.23 14.09 13.82
N ASN A 83 13.78 15.28 14.13
CA ASN A 83 14.78 15.93 13.30
C ASN A 83 16.22 15.46 13.60
N GLY A 84 16.37 14.58 14.59
CA GLY A 84 17.65 14.04 15.04
C GLY A 84 18.09 12.80 14.24
N VAL A 85 19.15 12.14 14.73
CA VAL A 85 19.77 10.99 14.02
C VAL A 85 19.11 9.64 14.33
N GLY A 86 18.27 9.58 15.36
CA GLY A 86 17.72 8.32 15.87
C GLY A 86 16.45 7.83 15.19
N ALA A 87 15.84 6.81 15.77
CA ALA A 87 14.63 6.17 15.27
C ALA A 87 13.36 6.74 15.92
N ILE A 88 12.24 6.58 15.22
CA ILE A 88 10.90 6.67 15.84
C ILE A 88 10.36 5.26 16.06
N SER A 89 9.87 4.99 17.27
CA SER A 89 9.15 3.77 17.62
C SER A 89 7.85 4.12 18.34
N ILE A 90 6.72 3.86 17.72
CA ILE A 90 5.38 4.06 18.30
C ILE A 90 4.73 2.69 18.45
N THR A 91 4.29 2.34 19.64
CA THR A 91 3.47 1.15 19.89
C THR A 91 2.19 1.55 20.62
N THR A 92 1.03 1.35 19.98
CA THR A 92 -0.26 1.66 20.57
C THR A 92 -1.02 0.37 20.80
N ASN A 93 -1.26 0.03 22.07
CA ASN A 93 -2.04 -1.17 22.44
C ASN A 93 -3.51 -0.86 22.76
N GLY A 94 -3.87 0.42 22.69
CA GLY A 94 -5.24 0.91 22.80
C GLY A 94 -5.53 1.91 21.70
N ASP A 95 -6.74 2.46 21.71
CA ASP A 95 -7.28 3.25 20.61
C ASP A 95 -6.63 4.62 20.52
N VAL A 96 -6.50 5.13 19.30
CA VAL A 96 -5.97 6.46 19.00
C VAL A 96 -6.93 7.21 18.09
N SER A 97 -7.33 8.41 18.50
CA SER A 97 -8.17 9.30 17.71
C SER A 97 -7.54 10.67 17.51
N GLY A 98 -7.35 11.04 16.25
CA GLY A 98 -7.05 12.39 15.79
C GLY A 98 -8.30 13.09 15.23
N GLY A 99 -8.22 14.39 15.03
CA GLY A 99 -9.30 15.17 14.42
C GLY A 99 -8.88 15.76 13.07
N SER A 100 -8.49 17.03 13.07
CA SER A 100 -8.14 17.79 11.85
C SER A 100 -6.82 17.36 11.19
N VAL A 101 -5.98 16.61 11.91
CA VAL A 101 -4.71 16.03 11.46
C VAL A 101 -4.82 14.51 11.68
N GLN A 102 -3.73 13.77 11.85
CA GLN A 102 -3.78 12.31 11.83
C GLN A 102 -4.14 11.66 13.15
N GLY A 103 -4.61 10.42 13.10
CA GLY A 103 -4.67 9.57 14.29
C GLY A 103 -3.27 9.36 14.84
N ILE A 104 -2.37 8.84 13.99
CA ILE A 104 -0.94 8.74 14.27
C ILE A 104 -0.15 9.46 13.18
N ARG A 105 0.77 10.35 13.58
CA ARG A 105 1.77 10.97 12.71
C ARG A 105 3.18 10.62 13.18
N ALA A 106 4.02 10.10 12.28
CA ALA A 106 5.44 9.88 12.53
C ALA A 106 6.28 10.48 11.40
N THR A 107 7.10 11.48 11.70
CA THR A 107 8.01 12.14 10.75
C THR A 107 9.44 11.96 11.22
N ASN A 108 10.31 11.34 10.42
CA ASN A 108 11.68 11.03 10.85
C ASN A 108 12.72 11.42 9.80
N ASN A 109 13.72 12.19 10.22
CA ASN A 109 14.89 12.58 9.43
C ASN A 109 16.11 11.73 9.79
N GLY A 110 15.98 10.86 10.79
CA GLY A 110 17.06 10.04 11.35
C GLY A 110 17.16 8.65 10.72
N SER A 111 17.07 7.62 11.54
CA SER A 111 17.18 6.23 11.10
C SER A 111 15.79 5.63 10.80
N ALA A 112 15.48 4.44 11.31
CA ALA A 112 14.24 3.73 11.05
C ALA A 112 13.02 4.37 11.71
N THR A 113 11.84 4.15 11.11
CA THR A 113 10.55 4.50 11.71
C THR A 113 9.70 3.24 11.84
N THR A 114 9.28 2.90 13.05
CA THR A 114 8.37 1.77 13.30
C THR A 114 7.11 2.25 14.00
N VAL A 115 5.95 1.91 13.42
CA VAL A 115 4.64 2.12 14.04
C VAL A 115 3.94 0.76 14.17
N LYS A 116 3.56 0.41 15.39
CA LYS A 116 2.77 -0.77 15.73
C LYS A 116 1.45 -0.32 16.34
N ALA A 117 0.38 -0.35 15.56
CA ALA A 117 -0.92 0.16 15.95
C ALA A 117 -1.90 -0.99 16.19
N TYR A 118 -1.90 -1.55 17.40
CA TYR A 118 -2.72 -2.72 17.79
C TYR A 118 -4.12 -2.36 18.30
N GLY A 119 -4.43 -1.08 18.53
CA GLY A 119 -5.79 -0.61 18.78
C GLY A 119 -6.38 0.09 17.55
N ASP A 120 -7.63 0.53 17.65
CA ASP A 120 -8.25 1.29 16.57
C ASP A 120 -7.55 2.63 16.37
N VAL A 121 -7.28 3.01 15.13
CA VAL A 121 -6.74 4.32 14.80
C VAL A 121 -7.72 5.07 13.90
N SER A 122 -8.12 6.26 14.32
CA SER A 122 -9.04 7.09 13.55
C SER A 122 -8.56 8.54 13.41
N SER A 123 -8.87 9.15 12.28
CA SER A 123 -8.86 10.61 12.08
C SER A 123 -10.21 11.04 11.49
N THR A 124 -10.78 12.14 11.96
CA THR A 124 -12.07 12.62 11.45
C THR A 124 -11.95 13.22 10.06
N ASP A 125 -10.94 14.06 9.83
CA ASP A 125 -10.85 14.93 8.64
C ASP A 125 -9.62 14.62 7.78
N SER A 126 -8.68 13.83 8.29
CA SER A 126 -7.38 13.58 7.66
C SER A 126 -7.07 12.08 7.61
N ILE A 127 -5.80 11.73 7.65
CA ILE A 127 -5.29 10.38 7.48
C ILE A 127 -5.33 9.62 8.81
N GLY A 128 -5.72 8.34 8.80
CA GLY A 128 -5.66 7.50 10.01
C GLY A 128 -4.23 7.40 10.54
N ILE A 129 -3.31 6.86 9.74
CA ILE A 129 -1.88 6.76 10.04
C ILE A 129 -1.05 7.41 8.93
N TYR A 130 -0.20 8.37 9.28
CA TYR A 130 0.77 8.99 8.37
C TYR A 130 2.19 8.76 8.86
N ILE A 131 3.04 8.19 8.01
CA ILE A 131 4.46 8.01 8.27
C ILE A 131 5.26 8.66 7.14
N TYR A 132 6.27 9.44 7.49
CA TYR A 132 7.12 10.12 6.54
C TYR A 132 8.59 10.00 6.92
N GLY A 133 9.39 9.37 6.05
CA GLY A 133 10.84 9.39 6.11
C GLY A 133 11.35 10.60 5.33
N GLU A 134 11.79 11.63 6.04
CA GLU A 134 12.38 12.83 5.45
C GLU A 134 13.84 12.60 5.06
N THR A 135 14.32 13.31 4.04
CA THR A 135 15.73 13.21 3.62
C THR A 135 16.66 13.83 4.68
N PRO A 136 17.74 13.14 5.10
CA PRO A 136 18.21 11.80 4.74
C PRO A 136 17.83 10.74 5.80
N SER A 137 16.73 10.03 5.62
CA SER A 137 16.33 8.96 6.56
C SER A 137 17.03 7.66 6.16
N ALA A 138 18.02 7.21 6.94
CA ALA A 138 18.87 6.08 6.54
C ALA A 138 18.30 4.70 6.89
N GLY A 139 17.01 4.57 7.22
CA GLY A 139 16.46 3.32 7.75
C GLY A 139 15.04 3.02 7.31
N ASP A 140 14.63 1.77 7.53
CA ASP A 140 13.35 1.25 7.08
C ASP A 140 12.17 1.98 7.71
N ILE A 141 11.07 2.04 6.97
CA ILE A 141 9.75 2.40 7.50
C ILE A 141 8.95 1.11 7.64
N THR A 142 8.54 0.78 8.85
CA THR A 142 7.70 -0.40 9.14
C THR A 142 6.41 0.03 9.81
N LEU A 143 5.27 -0.39 9.23
CA LEU A 143 3.95 -0.29 9.83
C LEU A 143 3.38 -1.68 10.06
N ILE A 144 2.87 -1.93 11.27
CA ILE A 144 2.08 -3.12 11.62
C ILE A 144 0.79 -2.64 12.29
N THR A 145 -0.37 -3.01 11.74
CA THR A 145 -1.66 -2.76 12.41
C THR A 145 -2.14 -3.98 13.19
N GLY A 146 -3.12 -3.78 14.08
CA GLY A 146 -3.82 -4.83 14.83
C GLY A 146 -4.52 -5.81 13.91
N ASP A 147 -5.10 -6.87 14.47
CA ASP A 147 -5.81 -7.88 13.66
C ASP A 147 -7.16 -7.36 13.15
N SER A 148 -7.97 -8.24 12.54
CA SER A 148 -9.28 -7.88 11.96
C SER A 148 -10.32 -7.41 12.97
N THR A 149 -10.03 -7.43 14.27
CA THR A 149 -10.87 -6.80 15.30
C THR A 149 -10.57 -5.32 15.50
N ASN A 150 -9.49 -4.83 14.85
CA ASN A 150 -9.08 -3.43 14.86
C ASN A 150 -9.14 -2.83 13.46
N GLY A 151 -9.22 -1.50 13.40
CA GLY A 151 -9.25 -0.78 12.14
C GLY A 151 -8.46 0.52 12.12
N VAL A 152 -8.04 0.91 10.92
CA VAL A 152 -7.49 2.23 10.62
C VAL A 152 -8.47 2.98 9.72
N THR A 153 -9.04 4.07 10.21
CA THR A 153 -9.98 4.90 9.45
C THR A 153 -9.46 6.34 9.32
N GLY A 154 -9.34 6.84 8.10
CA GLY A 154 -9.12 8.27 7.84
C GLY A 154 -10.30 8.92 7.14
N GLY A 155 -10.52 10.20 7.44
CA GLY A 155 -11.41 11.08 6.68
C GLY A 155 -10.97 11.25 5.22
N THR A 156 -9.66 11.23 4.97
CA THR A 156 -9.09 11.21 3.60
C THR A 156 -8.62 9.81 3.23
N ALA A 157 -7.44 9.40 3.69
CA ALA A 157 -6.85 8.08 3.45
C ALA A 157 -6.73 7.28 4.75
N GLY A 158 -6.80 5.95 4.68
CA GLY A 158 -6.61 5.10 5.86
C GLY A 158 -5.16 5.17 6.34
N ILE A 159 -4.24 4.73 5.49
CA ILE A 159 -2.81 4.68 5.74
C ILE A 159 -2.08 5.45 4.63
N VAL A 160 -1.16 6.33 5.00
CA VAL A 160 -0.23 6.97 4.08
C VAL A 160 1.19 6.78 4.58
N ILE A 161 2.05 6.19 3.75
CA ILE A 161 3.49 6.11 4.00
C ILE A 161 4.25 6.77 2.87
N ARG A 162 5.10 7.71 3.22
CA ARG A 162 6.01 8.38 2.29
C ARG A 162 7.43 8.03 2.63
N GLY A 163 8.01 7.13 1.84
CA GLY A 163 9.42 6.74 1.91
C GLY A 163 10.33 7.60 1.03
N ASP A 164 9.96 8.84 0.75
CA ASP A 164 10.66 9.63 -0.27
C ASP A 164 12.09 9.98 0.13
N GLY A 165 12.35 10.12 1.43
CA GLY A 165 13.69 10.36 1.97
C GLY A 165 14.40 9.14 2.52
N THR A 166 13.78 7.95 2.48
CA THR A 166 14.42 6.73 2.96
C THR A 166 15.23 6.01 1.88
N THR A 167 16.37 5.46 2.27
CA THR A 167 17.14 4.49 1.46
C THR A 167 16.83 3.04 1.83
N GLY A 168 16.04 2.81 2.87
CA GLY A 168 15.66 1.47 3.33
C GLY A 168 14.36 0.97 2.74
N ASP A 169 13.84 -0.11 3.32
CA ASP A 169 12.57 -0.70 2.90
C ASP A 169 11.38 0.09 3.46
N VAL A 170 10.28 0.09 2.71
CA VAL A 170 8.95 0.45 3.21
C VAL A 170 8.13 -0.83 3.32
N ILE A 171 7.72 -1.16 4.54
CA ILE A 171 7.05 -2.40 4.88
C ILE A 171 5.71 -2.08 5.56
N VAL A 172 4.61 -2.47 4.91
CA VAL A 172 3.25 -2.31 5.42
C VAL A 172 2.65 -3.67 5.68
N ASN A 173 2.34 -3.96 6.94
CA ASN A 173 1.62 -5.14 7.36
C ASN A 173 0.26 -4.71 7.96
N ALA A 174 -0.77 -4.67 7.12
CA ALA A 174 -2.10 -4.22 7.50
C ALA A 174 -2.98 -5.44 7.85
N GLN A 175 -3.06 -5.78 9.13
CA GLN A 175 -3.74 -6.98 9.62
C GLN A 175 -5.18 -6.75 10.07
N GLY A 176 -5.60 -5.49 10.10
CA GLY A 176 -6.93 -5.02 10.45
C GLY A 176 -7.57 -4.27 9.30
N ASP A 177 -8.83 -3.90 9.44
CA ASP A 177 -9.57 -3.20 8.39
C ASP A 177 -8.97 -1.81 8.14
N VAL A 178 -8.88 -1.39 6.88
CA VAL A 178 -8.35 -0.08 6.51
C VAL A 178 -9.36 0.64 5.65
N THR A 179 -9.75 1.85 6.05
CA THR A 179 -10.72 2.68 5.33
C THR A 179 -10.20 4.09 5.09
N GLY A 180 -10.03 4.45 3.82
CA GLY A 180 -9.92 5.83 3.35
C GLY A 180 -11.27 6.32 2.84
N LYS A 181 -11.87 7.31 3.52
CA LYS A 181 -13.22 7.77 3.17
C LYS A 181 -13.30 8.65 1.92
N ALA A 182 -12.24 9.39 1.60
CA ALA A 182 -12.21 10.33 0.48
C ALA A 182 -10.99 10.17 -0.44
N GLY A 183 -10.09 9.23 -0.14
CA GLY A 183 -8.94 8.86 -0.95
C GLY A 183 -8.62 7.38 -0.74
N ASP A 184 -7.34 7.02 -0.80
CA ASP A 184 -6.91 5.63 -0.81
C ASP A 184 -7.10 4.92 0.54
N GLY A 185 -7.36 3.62 0.50
CA GLY A 185 -7.28 2.78 1.69
C GLY A 185 -5.85 2.78 2.23
N ILE A 186 -4.91 2.34 1.40
CA ILE A 186 -3.47 2.37 1.65
C ILE A 186 -2.77 3.08 0.49
N PHE A 187 -2.01 4.13 0.80
CA PHE A 187 -1.09 4.78 -0.14
C PHE A 187 0.34 4.69 0.39
N ALA A 188 1.25 4.08 -0.37
CA ALA A 188 2.64 3.96 0.03
C ALA A 188 3.62 4.30 -1.11
N THR A 189 4.65 5.08 -0.81
CA THR A 189 5.74 5.39 -1.74
C THR A 189 7.09 4.97 -1.19
N ASN A 190 7.99 4.48 -2.05
CA ASN A 190 9.41 4.32 -1.75
C ASN A 190 10.27 4.85 -2.91
N SER A 191 10.58 6.15 -2.88
CA SER A 191 11.23 6.82 -4.01
C SER A 191 12.70 6.41 -4.19
N ASN A 192 13.42 6.18 -3.11
CA ASN A 192 14.88 5.95 -3.13
C ASN A 192 15.33 4.64 -2.47
N GLY A 193 14.43 3.92 -1.80
CA GLY A 193 14.76 2.71 -1.06
C GLY A 193 14.71 1.42 -1.89
N ASP A 194 15.09 0.33 -1.23
CA ASP A 194 15.34 -0.98 -1.85
C ASP A 194 14.05 -1.73 -2.20
N THR A 195 13.07 -1.77 -1.29
CA THR A 195 11.79 -2.46 -1.51
C THR A 195 10.60 -1.68 -0.94
N LEU A 196 9.48 -1.69 -1.65
CA LEU A 196 8.16 -1.37 -1.11
C LEU A 196 7.34 -2.66 -1.03
N SER A 197 6.95 -3.05 0.18
CA SER A 197 6.13 -4.23 0.42
C SER A 197 4.84 -3.88 1.18
N ILE A 198 3.71 -4.38 0.67
CA ILE A 198 2.41 -4.27 1.32
C ILE A 198 1.81 -5.67 1.45
N THR A 199 1.48 -6.07 2.67
CA THR A 199 0.77 -7.32 2.97
C THR A 199 -0.48 -7.01 3.78
N THR A 200 -1.63 -7.55 3.36
CA THR A 200 -2.87 -7.47 4.14
C THR A 200 -3.21 -8.82 4.78
N GLY A 201 -3.95 -8.81 5.88
CA GLY A 201 -4.39 -10.03 6.56
C GLY A 201 -5.53 -10.75 5.83
N ALA A 202 -5.68 -12.06 6.02
CA ALA A 202 -6.70 -12.84 5.31
C ALA A 202 -8.16 -12.47 5.66
N SER A 203 -8.37 -11.84 6.82
CA SER A 203 -9.70 -11.41 7.30
C SER A 203 -9.83 -9.89 7.34
N THR A 204 -9.02 -9.17 6.56
CA THR A 204 -9.10 -7.71 6.46
C THR A 204 -9.92 -7.27 5.26
N SER A 205 -10.56 -6.13 5.37
CA SER A 205 -11.06 -5.34 4.25
C SER A 205 -10.25 -4.04 4.13
N VAL A 206 -9.66 -3.81 2.95
CA VAL A 206 -9.05 -2.53 2.59
C VAL A 206 -9.97 -1.80 1.61
N THR A 207 -10.50 -0.65 2.02
CA THR A 207 -11.40 0.17 1.22
C THR A 207 -10.83 1.58 1.04
N GLY A 208 -10.78 2.05 -0.21
CA GLY A 208 -10.59 3.45 -0.55
C GLY A 208 -11.72 4.00 -1.40
N ALA A 209 -11.93 5.31 -1.30
CA ALA A 209 -12.77 6.03 -2.24
C ALA A 209 -12.13 6.06 -3.63
N ASP A 210 -10.82 6.26 -3.71
CA ASP A 210 -10.08 6.21 -4.97
C ASP A 210 -9.55 4.79 -5.19
N ASP A 211 -8.38 4.47 -4.64
CA ASP A 211 -7.80 3.13 -4.71
C ASP A 211 -7.93 2.36 -3.40
N GLY A 212 -8.10 1.04 -3.50
CA GLY A 212 -7.97 0.20 -2.31
C GLY A 212 -6.54 0.25 -1.78
N ILE A 213 -5.59 -0.11 -2.65
CA ILE A 213 -4.15 -0.05 -2.39
C ILE A 213 -3.47 0.65 -3.57
N ARG A 214 -2.72 1.72 -3.29
CA ARG A 214 -1.80 2.38 -4.22
C ARG A 214 -0.36 2.28 -3.71
N ALA A 215 0.52 1.70 -4.51
CA ALA A 215 1.94 1.55 -4.19
C ALA A 215 2.82 2.07 -5.33
N SER A 216 3.83 2.88 -5.02
CA SER A 216 4.78 3.34 -6.04
C SER A 216 6.24 3.33 -5.57
N SER A 217 7.14 2.76 -6.37
CA SER A 217 8.59 2.78 -6.10
C SER A 217 9.38 3.50 -7.19
N GLY A 218 10.41 4.25 -6.77
CA GLY A 218 11.31 4.98 -7.67
C GLY A 218 12.58 4.21 -8.04
N ALA A 219 13.14 3.42 -7.12
CA ALA A 219 14.40 2.67 -7.30
C ALA A 219 14.29 1.18 -6.94
N GLY A 220 13.47 0.86 -5.95
CA GLY A 220 13.32 -0.49 -5.42
C GLY A 220 12.38 -1.41 -6.18
N ALA A 221 12.20 -2.63 -5.66
CA ALA A 221 11.12 -3.53 -6.08
C ALA A 221 9.80 -3.15 -5.40
N THR A 222 8.67 -3.44 -6.04
CA THR A 222 7.33 -3.31 -5.43
C THR A 222 6.68 -4.68 -5.31
N SER A 223 6.20 -5.03 -4.12
CA SER A 223 5.49 -6.28 -3.85
C SER A 223 4.21 -6.02 -3.06
N ILE A 224 3.07 -6.41 -3.61
CA ILE A 224 1.77 -6.33 -2.94
C ILE A 224 1.20 -7.74 -2.79
N THR A 225 0.85 -8.14 -1.57
CA THR A 225 0.12 -9.38 -1.28
C THR A 225 -1.15 -9.04 -0.52
N ALA A 226 -2.28 -9.03 -1.24
CA ALA A 226 -3.59 -8.74 -0.67
C ALA A 226 -4.29 -10.04 -0.27
N ASN A 227 -4.10 -10.50 0.97
CA ASN A 227 -4.77 -11.74 1.44
C ASN A 227 -6.23 -11.52 1.84
N GLY A 228 -6.60 -10.28 2.15
CA GLY A 228 -7.97 -9.86 2.45
C GLY A 228 -8.63 -9.12 1.28
N GLU A 229 -9.92 -8.81 1.40
CA GLU A 229 -10.67 -8.10 0.36
C GLU A 229 -10.11 -6.69 0.16
N VAL A 230 -10.02 -6.26 -1.11
CA VAL A 230 -9.57 -4.91 -1.48
C VAL A 230 -10.59 -4.26 -2.41
N ARG A 231 -10.96 -3.03 -2.10
CA ARG A 231 -11.90 -2.24 -2.89
C ARG A 231 -11.43 -0.80 -3.10
N GLY A 232 -11.22 -0.41 -4.35
CA GLY A 232 -11.16 0.98 -4.78
C GLY A 232 -12.47 1.37 -5.45
N THR A 233 -13.07 2.49 -5.06
CA THR A 233 -14.43 2.83 -5.52
C THR A 233 -14.39 3.54 -6.87
N ASN A 234 -13.48 4.49 -7.05
CA ASN A 234 -13.38 5.30 -8.26
C ASN A 234 -12.33 4.78 -9.24
N ASP A 235 -11.20 4.27 -8.73
CA ASP A 235 -10.06 3.89 -9.56
C ASP A 235 -9.73 2.39 -9.42
N ALA A 236 -8.54 2.00 -9.00
CA ALA A 236 -8.14 0.61 -8.96
C ALA A 236 -8.47 -0.07 -7.62
N GLY A 237 -8.78 -1.36 -7.65
CA GLY A 237 -8.69 -2.16 -6.43
C GLY A 237 -7.26 -2.13 -5.91
N ILE A 238 -6.31 -2.47 -6.79
CA ILE A 238 -4.87 -2.38 -6.54
C ILE A 238 -4.18 -1.66 -7.69
N GLU A 239 -3.49 -0.56 -7.39
CA GLU A 239 -2.57 0.14 -8.29
C GLU A 239 -1.13 -0.06 -7.78
N ALA A 240 -0.26 -0.61 -8.64
CA ALA A 240 1.16 -0.78 -8.39
C ALA A 240 1.96 -0.14 -9.53
N TYR A 241 2.87 0.77 -9.17
CA TYR A 241 3.67 1.53 -10.13
C TYR A 241 5.16 1.47 -9.79
N ASN A 242 5.99 1.19 -10.79
CA ASN A 242 7.44 1.27 -10.69
C ASN A 242 7.97 2.27 -11.72
N ASP A 243 8.77 3.24 -11.28
CA ASP A 243 9.42 4.21 -12.16
C ASP A 243 10.63 3.60 -12.90
N THR A 244 11.23 4.36 -13.81
CA THR A 244 12.33 3.98 -14.70
C THR A 244 13.55 3.37 -14.03
N ASN A 245 13.83 3.72 -12.78
CA ASN A 245 14.97 3.17 -12.02
C ASN A 245 14.59 1.98 -11.13
N ALA A 246 13.31 1.68 -10.98
CA ALA A 246 12.81 0.58 -10.17
C ALA A 246 13.17 -0.78 -10.79
N SER A 247 13.01 -1.84 -9.99
CA SER A 247 13.31 -3.21 -10.38
C SER A 247 12.04 -4.01 -10.68
N ASP A 248 11.75 -5.05 -9.90
CA ASP A 248 10.65 -5.98 -10.13
C ASP A 248 9.33 -5.43 -9.55
N LEU A 249 8.22 -5.82 -10.18
CA LEU A 249 6.87 -5.53 -9.68
C LEU A 249 6.08 -6.84 -9.57
N THR A 250 5.63 -7.16 -8.36
CA THR A 250 4.77 -8.31 -8.11
C THR A 250 3.48 -7.90 -7.40
N VAL A 251 2.34 -8.38 -7.89
CA VAL A 251 1.03 -8.24 -7.24
C VAL A 251 0.40 -9.63 -7.09
N THR A 252 0.03 -9.98 -5.88
CA THR A 252 -0.77 -11.17 -5.55
C THR A 252 -2.10 -10.73 -4.96
N ALA A 253 -3.17 -10.86 -5.74
CA ALA A 253 -4.54 -10.73 -5.25
C ALA A 253 -4.97 -12.08 -4.66
N GLY A 254 -4.72 -12.25 -3.35
CA GLY A 254 -5.02 -13.47 -2.59
C GLY A 254 -6.51 -13.68 -2.34
N ALA A 255 -7.26 -12.59 -2.20
CA ALA A 255 -8.71 -12.56 -2.04
C ALA A 255 -9.37 -11.64 -3.09
N LYS A 256 -10.66 -11.35 -2.91
CA LYS A 256 -11.45 -10.56 -3.85
C LYS A 256 -10.89 -9.14 -3.99
N VAL A 257 -10.74 -8.68 -5.23
CA VAL A 257 -10.31 -7.31 -5.56
C VAL A 257 -11.35 -6.67 -6.49
N GLU A 258 -11.84 -5.51 -6.10
CA GLU A 258 -12.79 -4.72 -6.88
C GLU A 258 -12.26 -3.30 -7.09
N GLY A 259 -12.24 -2.84 -8.34
CA GLY A 259 -11.98 -1.43 -8.64
C GLY A 259 -13.00 -0.83 -9.59
N GLY A 260 -13.31 0.43 -9.38
CA GLY A 260 -14.16 1.23 -10.27
C GLY A 260 -13.62 1.23 -11.70
N THR A 261 -12.34 1.52 -11.89
CA THR A 261 -11.72 1.54 -13.21
C THR A 261 -11.01 0.22 -13.52
N PHE A 262 -10.07 -0.19 -12.68
CA PHE A 262 -9.27 -1.42 -12.84
C PHE A 262 -9.43 -2.34 -11.65
N GLY A 263 -9.50 -3.65 -11.84
CA GLY A 263 -9.37 -4.56 -10.69
C GLY A 263 -7.94 -4.47 -10.13
N VAL A 264 -6.98 -4.83 -10.98
CA VAL A 264 -5.54 -4.69 -10.72
C VAL A 264 -4.89 -3.91 -11.87
N TYR A 265 -4.17 -2.85 -11.55
CA TYR A 265 -3.29 -2.14 -12.47
C TYR A 265 -1.84 -2.25 -12.00
N ALA A 266 -1.01 -2.91 -12.80
CA ALA A 266 0.39 -3.17 -12.51
C ALA A 266 1.27 -2.62 -13.65
N PHE A 267 1.98 -1.53 -13.39
CA PHE A 267 2.80 -0.85 -14.39
C PHE A 267 4.25 -0.76 -13.91
N ASN A 268 5.16 -1.45 -14.62
CA ASN A 268 6.59 -1.38 -14.36
C ASN A 268 7.31 -0.71 -15.52
N ASN A 269 7.70 0.55 -15.33
CA ASN A 269 8.59 1.26 -16.25
C ASN A 269 10.08 0.99 -15.95
N GLY A 270 10.36 0.24 -14.88
CA GLY A 270 11.69 -0.12 -14.42
C GLY A 270 12.33 -1.23 -15.26
N LYS A 271 13.42 -1.78 -14.71
CA LYS A 271 14.28 -2.74 -15.42
C LYS A 271 13.89 -4.21 -15.20
N GLY A 272 13.05 -4.48 -14.21
CA GLY A 272 12.67 -5.82 -13.78
C GLY A 272 11.46 -6.39 -14.51
N PHE A 273 10.94 -7.49 -13.98
CA PHE A 273 9.73 -8.13 -14.52
C PHE A 273 8.44 -7.56 -13.92
N VAL A 274 7.31 -7.91 -14.52
CA VAL A 274 5.96 -7.79 -13.93
C VAL A 274 5.38 -9.17 -13.69
N ARG A 275 4.88 -9.42 -12.49
CA ARG A 275 4.13 -10.63 -12.16
C ARG A 275 2.83 -10.28 -11.45
N VAL A 276 1.71 -10.66 -12.04
CA VAL A 276 0.38 -10.55 -11.41
C VAL A 276 -0.20 -11.95 -11.21
N THR A 277 -0.59 -12.28 -9.98
CA THR A 277 -1.30 -13.52 -9.64
C THR A 277 -2.63 -13.20 -8.99
N ALA A 278 -3.73 -13.68 -9.57
CA ALA A 278 -5.09 -13.50 -9.07
C ALA A 278 -5.65 -14.82 -8.56
N ASN A 279 -5.51 -15.05 -7.25
CA ASN A 279 -6.05 -16.22 -6.54
C ASN A 279 -7.50 -16.00 -6.08
N GLY A 280 -7.89 -14.74 -5.84
CA GLY A 280 -9.28 -14.33 -5.62
C GLY A 280 -9.87 -13.62 -6.84
N ASP A 281 -11.19 -13.48 -6.86
CA ASP A 281 -11.88 -12.85 -7.98
C ASP A 281 -11.44 -11.39 -8.15
N VAL A 282 -11.14 -10.99 -9.39
CA VAL A 282 -10.71 -9.64 -9.73
C VAL A 282 -11.71 -8.99 -10.67
N THR A 283 -12.24 -7.82 -10.29
CA THR A 283 -13.21 -7.06 -11.09
C THR A 283 -12.76 -5.62 -11.30
N GLY A 284 -12.63 -5.20 -12.56
CA GLY A 284 -12.54 -3.79 -12.96
C GLY A 284 -13.80 -3.38 -13.70
N THR A 285 -14.54 -2.38 -13.20
CA THR A 285 -15.90 -2.14 -13.72
C THR A 285 -15.95 -1.37 -15.04
N VAL A 286 -15.00 -0.44 -15.28
CA VAL A 286 -14.97 0.37 -16.50
C VAL A 286 -13.96 -0.16 -17.52
N GLU A 287 -12.71 -0.37 -17.09
CA GLU A 287 -11.63 -0.82 -17.96
C GLU A 287 -11.34 -2.31 -17.72
N ASP A 288 -10.12 -2.67 -17.38
CA ASP A 288 -9.69 -4.06 -17.39
C ASP A 288 -9.79 -4.69 -16.00
N GLY A 289 -10.11 -5.98 -15.94
CA GLY A 289 -10.02 -6.74 -14.70
C GLY A 289 -8.58 -6.72 -14.20
N ILE A 290 -7.65 -7.12 -15.06
CA ILE A 290 -6.20 -6.99 -14.84
C ILE A 290 -5.59 -6.24 -16.02
N ARG A 291 -4.90 -5.13 -15.75
CA ARG A 291 -3.99 -4.45 -16.68
C ARG A 291 -2.56 -4.59 -16.16
N ALA A 292 -1.71 -5.27 -16.93
CA ALA A 292 -0.29 -5.43 -16.63
C ALA A 292 0.54 -4.85 -17.78
N GLU A 293 1.55 -4.05 -17.44
CA GLU A 293 2.40 -3.35 -18.39
C GLU A 293 3.86 -3.40 -17.95
N SER A 294 4.74 -3.86 -18.82
CA SER A 294 6.18 -4.00 -18.57
C SER A 294 7.00 -3.22 -19.59
N GLY A 295 7.88 -2.35 -19.10
CA GLY A 295 8.97 -1.70 -19.84
C GLY A 295 10.33 -2.39 -19.64
N GLY A 296 10.41 -3.35 -18.71
CA GLY A 296 11.64 -4.03 -18.31
C GLY A 296 11.88 -5.35 -19.05
N THR A 297 11.65 -6.47 -18.38
CA THR A 297 11.89 -7.82 -18.91
C THR A 297 10.59 -8.58 -19.19
N ASP A 298 10.24 -9.54 -18.34
CA ASP A 298 9.14 -10.47 -18.53
C ASP A 298 7.84 -9.88 -18.00
N LEU A 299 6.72 -10.33 -18.55
CA LEU A 299 5.38 -10.03 -18.07
C LEU A 299 4.63 -11.35 -17.90
N THR A 300 4.29 -11.68 -16.66
CA THR A 300 3.48 -12.86 -16.33
C THR A 300 2.17 -12.45 -15.67
N VAL A 301 1.05 -12.98 -16.19
CA VAL A 301 -0.26 -12.91 -15.53
C VAL A 301 -0.80 -14.32 -15.33
N THR A 302 -1.05 -14.69 -14.08
CA THR A 302 -1.74 -15.93 -13.71
C THR A 302 -3.07 -15.59 -13.05
N ALA A 303 -4.17 -15.99 -13.69
CA ALA A 303 -5.52 -15.84 -13.14
C ALA A 303 -6.05 -17.21 -12.73
N ASP A 304 -5.98 -17.51 -11.43
CA ASP A 304 -6.48 -18.76 -10.84
C ASP A 304 -7.97 -18.68 -10.49
N ALA A 305 -8.47 -17.48 -10.20
CA ALA A 305 -9.88 -17.19 -9.98
C ALA A 305 -10.51 -16.38 -11.13
N MET A 306 -11.78 -15.97 -10.96
CA MET A 306 -12.51 -15.26 -12.00
C MET A 306 -11.94 -13.86 -12.19
N VAL A 307 -11.74 -13.46 -13.45
CA VAL A 307 -11.34 -12.08 -13.80
C VAL A 307 -12.39 -11.46 -14.72
N THR A 308 -12.95 -10.33 -14.32
CA THR A 308 -13.95 -9.59 -15.09
C THR A 308 -13.49 -8.16 -15.32
N GLY A 309 -13.51 -7.71 -16.57
CA GLY A 309 -13.34 -6.30 -16.92
C GLY A 309 -14.52 -5.75 -17.69
N GLY A 310 -14.82 -4.46 -17.48
CA GLY A 310 -15.76 -3.70 -18.30
C GLY A 310 -15.33 -3.66 -19.76
N LYS A 311 -14.03 -3.51 -20.02
CA LYS A 311 -13.43 -3.53 -21.34
C LYS A 311 -12.78 -4.87 -21.65
N SER A 312 -11.70 -5.23 -20.98
CA SER A 312 -11.01 -6.52 -21.17
C SER A 312 -10.89 -7.29 -19.86
N GLY A 313 -10.99 -8.61 -19.88
CA GLY A 313 -10.72 -9.39 -18.67
C GLY A 313 -9.27 -9.21 -18.24
N ILE A 314 -8.34 -9.56 -19.14
CA ILE A 314 -6.89 -9.37 -18.96
C ILE A 314 -6.34 -8.56 -20.13
N ALA A 315 -5.61 -7.49 -19.85
CA ALA A 315 -4.80 -6.74 -20.79
C ALA A 315 -3.32 -6.80 -20.35
N ALA A 316 -2.45 -7.31 -21.21
CA ALA A 316 -1.01 -7.43 -20.97
C ALA A 316 -0.23 -6.77 -22.10
N ASN A 317 0.63 -5.81 -21.77
CA ASN A 317 1.49 -5.13 -22.74
C ASN A 317 2.96 -5.19 -22.29
N ASN A 318 3.78 -5.94 -23.01
CA ASN A 318 5.21 -6.01 -22.76
C ASN A 318 5.99 -5.26 -23.84
N SER A 319 6.45 -4.06 -23.49
CA SER A 319 7.37 -3.27 -24.31
C SER A 319 8.85 -3.54 -23.96
N GLY A 320 9.10 -4.38 -22.96
CA GLY A 320 10.43 -4.78 -22.50
C GLY A 320 11.14 -5.79 -23.40
N GLY A 321 12.24 -6.36 -22.91
CA GLY A 321 13.09 -7.31 -23.63
C GLY A 321 12.76 -8.79 -23.41
N GLY A 322 11.82 -9.09 -22.50
CA GLY A 322 11.50 -10.44 -22.06
C GLY A 322 10.34 -11.10 -22.80
N GLU A 323 9.78 -12.15 -22.21
CA GLU A 323 8.60 -12.84 -22.71
C GLU A 323 7.31 -12.39 -22.03
N THR A 324 6.17 -12.65 -22.68
CA THR A 324 4.84 -12.47 -22.10
C THR A 324 4.17 -13.82 -21.95
N GLU A 325 3.75 -14.14 -20.72
CA GLU A 325 2.99 -15.34 -20.41
C GLU A 325 1.69 -14.99 -19.68
N ILE A 326 0.57 -15.47 -20.23
CA ILE A 326 -0.75 -15.35 -19.60
C ILE A 326 -1.32 -16.75 -19.41
N THR A 327 -1.68 -17.08 -18.16
CA THR A 327 -2.37 -18.32 -17.82
C THR A 327 -3.70 -18.01 -17.15
N ALA A 328 -4.80 -18.35 -17.80
CA ALA A 328 -6.15 -18.19 -17.29
C ALA A 328 -6.72 -19.55 -16.85
N ASN A 329 -6.51 -19.91 -15.60
CA ASN A 329 -7.07 -21.12 -14.97
C ASN A 329 -8.50 -20.89 -14.47
N GLY A 330 -8.83 -19.66 -14.06
CA GLY A 330 -10.19 -19.18 -13.80
C GLY A 330 -10.84 -18.56 -15.03
N ALA A 331 -12.17 -18.37 -14.98
CA ALA A 331 -12.91 -17.78 -16.09
C ALA A 331 -12.51 -16.31 -16.29
N VAL A 332 -12.32 -15.90 -17.55
CA VAL A 332 -11.93 -14.53 -17.91
C VAL A 332 -12.97 -13.91 -18.82
N THR A 333 -13.54 -12.78 -18.39
CA THR A 333 -14.58 -12.06 -19.14
C THR A 333 -14.18 -10.61 -19.38
N GLY A 334 -14.10 -10.20 -20.64
CA GLY A 334 -14.09 -8.78 -21.03
C GLY A 334 -15.39 -8.38 -21.68
N THR A 335 -16.13 -7.48 -21.06
CA THR A 335 -17.52 -7.22 -21.45
C THR A 335 -17.63 -6.48 -22.79
N ALA A 336 -16.83 -5.42 -23.00
CA ALA A 336 -16.91 -4.61 -24.21
C ALA A 336 -15.95 -5.04 -25.33
N ALA A 337 -14.76 -5.56 -24.98
CA ALA A 337 -13.69 -5.82 -25.94
C ALA A 337 -13.17 -7.27 -25.89
N TYR A 338 -12.18 -7.55 -25.06
CA TYR A 338 -11.41 -8.80 -25.15
C TYR A 338 -11.50 -9.62 -23.88
N GLY A 339 -11.69 -10.92 -23.96
CA GLY A 339 -11.42 -11.75 -22.78
C GLY A 339 -9.96 -11.57 -22.36
N ILE A 340 -9.04 -11.82 -23.28
CA ILE A 340 -7.60 -11.60 -23.11
C ILE A 340 -7.06 -10.77 -24.28
N HIS A 341 -6.36 -9.68 -23.99
CA HIS A 341 -5.58 -8.90 -24.93
C HIS A 341 -4.10 -8.91 -24.53
N ALA A 342 -3.23 -9.40 -25.41
CA ALA A 342 -1.79 -9.50 -25.15
C ALA A 342 -0.99 -8.88 -26.29
N GLU A 343 -0.09 -7.96 -25.95
CA GLU A 343 0.80 -7.31 -26.92
C GLU A 343 2.26 -7.37 -26.47
N ASN A 344 3.12 -7.74 -27.42
CA ASN A 344 4.57 -7.63 -27.31
C ASN A 344 5.08 -6.53 -28.25
N GLY A 345 5.92 -5.64 -27.70
CA GLY A 345 6.71 -4.66 -28.44
C GLY A 345 7.83 -5.31 -29.25
N GLY A 346 8.53 -4.50 -30.05
CA GLY A 346 9.56 -4.97 -30.98
C GLY A 346 10.81 -5.57 -30.31
N THR A 347 11.03 -5.28 -29.03
CA THR A 347 12.16 -5.79 -28.23
C THR A 347 11.84 -7.08 -27.48
N ALA A 348 10.55 -7.42 -27.32
CA ALA A 348 10.13 -8.60 -26.59
C ALA A 348 10.41 -9.89 -27.39
N THR A 349 10.21 -11.04 -26.74
CA THR A 349 10.49 -12.36 -27.33
C THR A 349 9.21 -13.15 -27.59
N HIS A 350 8.86 -14.10 -26.73
CA HIS A 350 7.72 -14.99 -26.87
C HIS A 350 6.44 -14.35 -26.33
N LEU A 351 5.31 -14.72 -26.92
CA LEU A 351 3.98 -14.41 -26.40
C LEU A 351 3.22 -15.72 -26.25
N THR A 352 2.96 -16.13 -25.02
CA THR A 352 2.20 -17.35 -24.72
C THR A 352 0.90 -17.01 -23.99
N VAL A 353 -0.23 -17.52 -24.49
CA VAL A 353 -1.52 -17.49 -23.79
C VAL A 353 -2.02 -18.91 -23.60
N THR A 354 -2.25 -19.29 -22.34
CA THR A 354 -2.95 -20.52 -21.94
C THR A 354 -4.34 -20.14 -21.42
N ALA A 355 -5.39 -20.53 -22.14
CA ALA A 355 -6.76 -20.47 -21.67
C ALA A 355 -7.18 -21.84 -21.12
N GLY A 356 -6.96 -22.02 -19.80
CA GLY A 356 -7.32 -23.20 -19.03
C GLY A 356 -8.84 -23.32 -18.82
N ALA A 357 -9.49 -22.20 -18.51
CA ALA A 357 -10.93 -22.07 -18.37
C ALA A 357 -11.54 -21.19 -19.47
N THR A 358 -12.86 -20.96 -19.38
CA THR A 358 -13.61 -20.19 -20.38
C THR A 358 -13.10 -18.75 -20.48
N VAL A 359 -12.87 -18.32 -21.71
CA VAL A 359 -12.51 -16.93 -22.02
C VAL A 359 -13.58 -16.32 -22.91
N MET A 360 -14.20 -15.24 -22.46
CA MET A 360 -15.25 -14.53 -23.20
C MET A 360 -14.87 -13.08 -23.41
N GLY A 361 -14.98 -12.60 -24.65
CA GLY A 361 -14.86 -11.18 -24.96
C GLY A 361 -16.04 -10.67 -25.76
N GLY A 362 -16.46 -9.43 -25.47
CA GLY A 362 -17.52 -8.74 -26.23
C GLY A 362 -17.21 -8.71 -27.73
N GLN A 363 -15.98 -8.40 -28.11
CA GLN A 363 -15.51 -8.47 -29.48
C GLN A 363 -14.83 -9.81 -29.80
N ARG A 364 -13.65 -10.08 -29.21
CA ARG A 364 -12.90 -11.34 -29.42
C ARG A 364 -12.60 -11.99 -28.08
N GLY A 365 -12.55 -13.32 -28.02
CA GLY A 365 -12.14 -14.01 -26.81
C GLY A 365 -10.68 -13.71 -26.47
N ILE A 366 -9.76 -14.00 -27.39
CA ILE A 366 -8.32 -13.76 -27.23
C ILE A 366 -7.82 -12.95 -28.43
N LEU A 367 -7.08 -11.87 -28.18
CA LEU A 367 -6.33 -11.13 -29.19
C LEU A 367 -4.86 -11.04 -28.79
N THR A 368 -3.97 -11.53 -29.66
CA THR A 368 -2.52 -11.45 -29.46
C THR A 368 -1.84 -10.70 -30.58
N SER A 369 -0.87 -9.84 -30.25
CA SER A 369 -0.01 -9.15 -31.22
C SER A 369 1.45 -9.28 -30.76
N ASN A 370 2.28 -10.02 -31.52
CA ASN A 370 3.70 -10.14 -31.22
C ASN A 370 4.54 -9.45 -32.29
N LYS A 371 5.10 -8.29 -31.94
CA LYS A 371 6.08 -7.58 -32.79
C LYS A 371 7.53 -8.00 -32.48
N GLY A 372 7.71 -8.83 -31.46
CA GLY A 372 9.00 -9.32 -30.99
C GLY A 372 9.61 -10.41 -31.88
N THR A 373 10.73 -10.97 -31.42
CA THR A 373 11.52 -11.95 -32.20
C THR A 373 11.10 -13.41 -31.99
N GLY A 374 10.32 -13.70 -30.93
CA GLY A 374 9.92 -15.05 -30.55
C GLY A 374 8.57 -15.50 -31.15
N ALA A 375 8.19 -16.74 -30.85
CA ALA A 375 6.92 -17.30 -31.31
C ALA A 375 5.72 -16.75 -30.53
N THR A 376 4.57 -16.72 -31.19
CA THR A 376 3.25 -16.60 -30.54
C THR A 376 2.64 -17.98 -30.38
N LYS A 377 2.25 -18.35 -29.15
CA LYS A 377 1.61 -19.63 -28.83
C LYS A 377 0.32 -19.39 -28.06
N ILE A 378 -0.80 -19.88 -28.60
CA ILE A 378 -2.09 -19.88 -27.92
C ILE A 378 -2.51 -21.32 -27.69
N ARG A 379 -2.85 -21.67 -26.44
CA ARG A 379 -3.38 -22.96 -26.05
C ARG A 379 -4.70 -22.76 -25.33
N ALA A 380 -5.80 -23.03 -26.01
CA ALA A 380 -7.13 -23.07 -25.42
C ALA A 380 -7.50 -24.52 -25.10
N THR A 381 -7.74 -24.83 -23.83
CA THR A 381 -8.26 -26.14 -23.38
C THR A 381 -9.74 -26.08 -22.99
N SER A 382 -10.32 -24.87 -22.98
CA SER A 382 -11.73 -24.57 -22.73
C SER A 382 -12.27 -23.62 -23.82
N ASP A 383 -13.55 -23.32 -23.76
CA ASP A 383 -14.22 -22.45 -24.74
C ASP A 383 -13.62 -21.04 -24.76
N VAL A 384 -13.35 -20.55 -25.97
CA VAL A 384 -12.91 -19.17 -26.22
C VAL A 384 -13.90 -18.50 -27.16
N THR A 385 -14.66 -17.54 -26.65
CA THR A 385 -15.79 -16.93 -27.37
C THR A 385 -15.59 -15.43 -27.56
N GLY A 386 -15.69 -14.97 -28.80
CA GLY A 386 -15.96 -13.58 -29.15
C GLY A 386 -17.44 -13.42 -29.49
N THR A 387 -18.16 -12.50 -28.86
CA THR A 387 -19.62 -12.39 -29.10
C THR A 387 -19.96 -11.66 -30.41
N LEU A 388 -19.07 -10.78 -30.87
CA LEU A 388 -19.24 -10.01 -32.11
C LEU A 388 -18.23 -10.36 -33.21
N ARG A 389 -17.10 -10.98 -32.86
CA ARG A 389 -16.01 -11.36 -33.78
C ARG A 389 -15.51 -12.77 -33.45
N ALA A 390 -14.33 -13.12 -33.95
CA ALA A 390 -13.73 -14.44 -33.74
C ALA A 390 -13.44 -14.74 -32.26
N GLY A 391 -13.41 -16.03 -31.91
CA GLY A 391 -12.91 -16.47 -30.61
C GLY A 391 -11.45 -16.09 -30.39
N ILE A 392 -10.60 -16.31 -31.40
CA ILE A 392 -9.18 -15.95 -31.42
C ILE A 392 -8.94 -15.12 -32.70
#